data_AF-A0A3M1M6X5-F1
#
_entry.id   AF-A0A3M1M6X5-F1
#
_cell.length_a   1.000
_cell.length_b   1.000
_cell.length_c   1.000
_cell.angle_alpha   90.00
_cell.angle_beta   90.00
_cell.angle_gamma   90.00
#
_symmetry.space_group_name_H-M   'P 1'
#
loop_
_entity.id
_entity.type
_entity.pdbx_description
1 polymer ?
#
loop_
_entity_poly.entity_id
_entity_poly.type
_entity_poly.pdbx_seq_one_letter_code
_entity_poly.pdbx_strand_id
1 'polypeptide(L)'
;MTDTAPTGDPAGLVRHIETRYHARHREQLPRLAELAEKVEAVHRGDGRAPAGLADLLRRMIGAMEVHMKKEELILFPAIRRGGMPGIENPIAVMRADHDEHDAEIAEIRRLTANLSLPDGACRTWTALYQGLAEFIADLEEHIPLENEVLFPPFEQAARHG
;
A
#
# COMPACT_ATOMS: atom_id res chain seq x y z
N MET A 1 -8.41 10.84 18.41
CA MET A 1 -7.11 11.55 18.41
C MET A 1 -6.65 11.51 16.97
N THR A 2 -6.48 12.66 16.32
CA THR A 2 -5.86 12.71 14.99
C THR A 2 -4.45 12.17 15.15
N ASP A 3 -4.17 11.01 14.58
CA ASP A 3 -2.85 10.39 14.57
C ASP A 3 -1.99 11.17 13.58
N THR A 4 -1.50 12.33 14.01
CA THR A 4 -0.67 13.19 13.17
C THR A 4 0.72 12.57 13.06
N ALA A 5 1.12 12.21 11.84
CA ALA A 5 2.44 11.66 11.57
C ALA A 5 3.55 12.59 12.10
N PRO A 6 4.59 12.05 12.80
CA PRO A 6 5.65 12.85 13.40
C PRO A 6 6.72 13.22 12.36
N THR A 7 6.37 14.10 11.41
CA THR A 7 7.19 14.43 10.22
C THR A 7 8.56 15.08 10.52
N GLY A 8 8.79 15.56 11.75
CA GLY A 8 10.08 16.10 12.20
C GLY A 8 11.01 15.10 12.91
N ASP A 9 10.58 13.85 13.12
CA ASP A 9 11.35 12.78 13.75
C ASP A 9 11.37 11.56 12.82
N PRO A 10 12.41 11.34 12.01
CA PRO A 10 12.48 10.20 11.09
C PRO A 10 12.29 8.85 11.78
N ALA A 11 12.83 8.66 12.98
CA ALA A 11 12.67 7.41 13.72
C ALA A 11 11.23 7.24 14.23
N GLY A 12 10.59 8.34 14.63
CA GLY A 12 9.16 8.40 14.94
C GLY A 12 8.29 8.12 13.74
N LEU A 13 8.63 8.68 12.57
CA LEU A 13 7.88 8.53 11.35
C LEU A 13 7.92 7.08 10.85
N VAL A 14 9.10 6.45 10.89
CA VAL A 14 9.24 5.02 10.63
C VAL A 14 8.34 4.18 11.56
N ARG A 15 8.33 4.45 12.87
CA ARG A 15 7.46 3.71 13.80
C ARG A 15 5.99 3.91 13.47
N HIS A 16 5.60 5.12 13.10
CA HIS A 16 4.24 5.42 12.67
C HIS A 16 3.90 4.63 11.41
N ILE A 17 4.77 4.63 10.40
CA ILE A 17 4.57 3.87 9.16
C ILE A 17 4.37 2.36 9.41
N GLU A 18 5.27 1.75 10.17
CA GLU A 18 5.19 0.32 10.50
C GLU A 18 3.88 -0.04 11.22
N THR A 19 3.44 0.81 12.16
CA THR A 19 2.29 0.50 13.02
C THR A 19 0.95 0.91 12.44
N ARG A 20 0.90 2.02 11.69
CA ARG A 20 -0.32 2.58 11.11
C ARG A 20 -0.61 2.05 9.71
N TYR A 21 0.42 1.82 8.89
CA TYR A 21 0.25 1.40 7.49
C TYR A 21 0.67 -0.05 7.28
N HIS A 22 1.91 -0.44 7.59
CA HIS A 22 2.37 -1.80 7.26
C HIS A 22 1.56 -2.88 7.96
N ALA A 23 1.36 -2.75 9.28
CA ALA A 23 0.51 -3.67 10.03
C ALA A 23 -0.92 -3.71 9.46
N ARG A 24 -1.46 -2.54 9.06
CA ARG A 24 -2.82 -2.41 8.53
C ARG A 24 -2.98 -3.05 7.15
N HIS A 25 -2.02 -2.87 6.25
CA HIS A 25 -2.04 -3.49 4.92
C HIS A 25 -1.99 -5.02 5.00
N ARG A 26 -1.20 -5.56 5.94
CA ARG A 26 -1.14 -7.02 6.21
C ARG A 26 -2.48 -7.59 6.67
N GLU A 27 -3.31 -6.81 7.36
CA GLU A 27 -4.66 -7.21 7.74
C GLU A 27 -5.67 -7.03 6.59
N GLN A 28 -5.58 -5.93 5.86
CA GLN A 28 -6.53 -5.56 4.80
C GLN A 28 -6.47 -6.49 3.60
N LEU A 29 -5.28 -6.66 3.01
CA LEU A 29 -5.14 -7.31 1.70
C LEU A 29 -5.64 -8.77 1.67
N PRO A 30 -5.30 -9.65 2.65
CA PRO A 30 -5.82 -11.02 2.66
C PRO A 30 -7.35 -11.07 2.72
N ARG A 31 -7.96 -10.23 3.56
CA ARG A 31 -9.43 -10.14 3.67
C ARG A 31 -10.05 -9.67 2.37
N LEU A 32 -9.45 -8.69 1.71
CA LEU A 32 -9.95 -8.17 0.43
C LEU A 32 -9.85 -9.22 -0.68
N ALA A 33 -8.77 -9.98 -0.74
CA ALA A 33 -8.62 -11.08 -1.68
C ALA A 33 -9.70 -12.16 -1.50
N GLU A 34 -10.01 -12.54 -0.26
CA GLU A 34 -11.09 -13.49 0.03
C GLU A 34 -12.48 -12.96 -0.36
N LEU A 35 -12.75 -11.67 -0.13
CA LEU A 35 -14.01 -11.05 -0.51
C LEU A 35 -14.13 -10.97 -2.04
N ALA A 36 -13.06 -10.60 -2.74
CA ALA A 36 -13.01 -10.57 -4.20
C ALA A 36 -13.31 -11.95 -4.80
N GLU A 37 -12.65 -12.99 -4.29
CA GLU A 37 -12.90 -14.36 -4.75
C GLU A 37 -14.36 -14.79 -4.57
N LYS A 38 -14.96 -14.46 -3.41
CA LYS A 38 -16.38 -14.75 -3.15
C LYS A 38 -17.30 -14.00 -4.11
N VAL A 39 -17.03 -12.72 -4.37
CA VAL A 39 -17.82 -11.90 -5.29
C VAL A 39 -17.71 -12.45 -6.71
N GLU A 40 -16.49 -12.73 -7.20
CA GLU A 40 -16.27 -13.30 -8.53
C GLU A 40 -16.92 -14.68 -8.69
N ALA A 41 -16.88 -15.52 -7.65
CA ALA A 41 -17.48 -16.85 -7.70
C ALA A 41 -19.02 -16.80 -7.73
N VAL A 42 -19.64 -15.99 -6.87
CA VAL A 42 -21.11 -15.89 -6.76
C VAL A 42 -21.72 -15.15 -7.94
N HIS A 43 -21.03 -14.13 -8.46
CA HIS A 43 -21.51 -13.30 -9.57
C HIS A 43 -20.88 -13.69 -10.91
N ARG A 44 -20.40 -14.93 -11.04
CA ARG A 44 -19.84 -15.44 -12.30
C ARG A 44 -20.83 -15.29 -13.45
N GLY A 45 -20.39 -14.65 -14.53
CA GLY A 45 -21.21 -14.38 -15.71
C GLY A 45 -21.95 -13.04 -15.68
N ASP A 46 -21.95 -12.32 -14.55
CA ASP A 46 -22.33 -10.90 -14.52
C ASP A 46 -21.18 -10.06 -15.07
N GLY A 47 -21.41 -9.34 -16.17
CA GLY A 47 -20.41 -8.47 -16.79
C GLY A 47 -19.97 -7.29 -15.92
N ARG A 48 -20.65 -7.03 -14.80
CA ARG A 48 -20.28 -6.01 -13.81
C ARG A 48 -19.37 -6.55 -12.70
N ALA A 49 -19.25 -7.88 -12.56
CA ALA A 49 -18.38 -8.47 -11.55
C ALA A 49 -16.91 -8.10 -11.83
N PRO A 50 -16.10 -7.79 -10.80
CA PRO A 50 -14.72 -7.35 -10.97
C PRO A 50 -13.80 -8.55 -11.27
N ALA A 51 -13.98 -9.19 -12.42
CA ALA A 51 -13.25 -10.40 -12.80
C ALA A 51 -11.73 -10.16 -12.82
N GLY A 52 -10.97 -11.03 -12.13
CA GLY A 52 -9.51 -10.95 -12.02
C GLY A 52 -9.01 -10.09 -10.85
N LEU A 53 -9.90 -9.48 -10.06
CA LEU A 53 -9.52 -8.69 -8.89
C LEU A 53 -8.89 -9.55 -7.80
N ALA A 54 -9.41 -10.75 -7.55
CA ALA A 54 -8.87 -11.67 -6.55
C ALA A 54 -7.41 -12.05 -6.88
N ASP A 55 -7.12 -12.32 -8.14
CA ASP A 55 -5.76 -12.65 -8.58
C ASP A 55 -4.81 -11.45 -8.46
N LEU A 56 -5.28 -10.24 -8.79
CA LEU A 56 -4.53 -9.01 -8.57
C LEU A 56 -4.17 -8.82 -7.09
N LEU A 57 -5.17 -8.90 -6.20
CA LEU A 57 -4.96 -8.72 -4.76
C LEU A 57 -4.02 -9.80 -4.19
N ARG A 58 -4.09 -11.05 -4.68
CA ARG A 58 -3.16 -12.11 -4.28
C ARG A 58 -1.70 -11.82 -4.68
N ARG A 59 -1.47 -11.25 -5.87
CA ARG A 59 -0.14 -10.81 -6.28
C ARG A 59 0.34 -9.64 -5.43
N MET A 60 -0.53 -8.66 -5.19
CA MET A 60 -0.23 -7.51 -4.33
C MET A 60 0.19 -7.93 -2.92
N ILE A 61 -0.45 -8.94 -2.31
CA ILE A 61 -0.04 -9.47 -0.99
C ILE A 61 1.43 -9.85 -0.98
N GLY A 62 1.90 -10.57 -2.00
CA GLY A 62 3.29 -10.99 -2.10
C GLY A 62 4.24 -9.83 -2.35
N ALA A 63 3.90 -8.95 -3.30
CA ALA A 63 4.71 -7.79 -3.65
C ALA A 63 4.86 -6.82 -2.46
N MET A 64 3.75 -6.43 -1.85
CA MET A 64 3.70 -5.54 -0.69
C MET A 64 4.45 -6.13 0.51
N GLU A 65 4.31 -7.43 0.80
CA GLU A 65 5.04 -8.07 1.90
C GLU A 65 6.56 -8.09 1.66
N VAL A 66 7.00 -8.30 0.42
CA VAL A 66 8.43 -8.24 0.05
C VAL A 66 8.94 -6.80 0.14
N HIS A 67 8.16 -5.83 -0.34
CA HIS A 67 8.44 -4.41 -0.25
C HIS A 67 8.61 -3.95 1.20
N MET A 68 7.58 -4.10 2.04
CA MET A 68 7.62 -3.72 3.47
C MET A 68 8.75 -4.41 4.24
N LYS A 69 9.12 -5.66 3.89
CA LYS A 69 10.26 -6.35 4.51
C LYS A 69 11.60 -5.74 4.13
N LYS A 70 11.79 -5.30 2.88
CA LYS A 70 13.01 -4.58 2.47
C LYS A 70 13.17 -3.33 3.33
N GLU A 71 12.06 -2.66 3.64
CA GLU A 71 12.06 -1.48 4.49
C GLU A 71 12.35 -1.81 5.95
N GLU A 72 11.51 -2.63 6.57
CA GLU A 72 11.57 -2.98 7.99
C GLU A 72 12.90 -3.63 8.40
N LEU A 73 13.50 -4.43 7.52
CA LEU A 73 14.72 -5.18 7.83
C LEU A 73 16.00 -4.45 7.43
N ILE A 74 15.95 -3.56 6.41
CA ILE A 74 17.15 -2.94 5.84
C ILE A 74 17.08 -1.41 5.92
N LEU A 75 16.13 -0.79 5.22
CA LEU A 75 16.11 0.66 5.05
C LEU A 75 15.76 1.40 6.35
N PHE A 76 14.69 1.00 7.03
CA PHE A 76 14.23 1.63 8.27
C PHE A 76 15.23 1.53 9.42
N PRO A 77 15.92 0.38 9.65
CA PRO A 77 17.03 0.33 10.59
C PRO A 77 18.16 1.31 10.26
N ALA A 78 18.48 1.52 8.97
CA ALA A 78 19.48 2.50 8.57
C ALA A 78 19.02 3.94 8.84
N ILE A 79 17.79 4.28 8.46
CA ILE A 79 17.16 5.58 8.73
C ILE A 79 17.18 5.91 10.23
N ARG A 80 16.81 4.95 11.09
CA ARG A 80 16.84 5.11 12.55
C ARG A 80 18.22 5.42 13.13
N ARG A 81 19.29 5.04 12.43
CA ARG A 81 20.69 5.33 12.79
C ARG A 81 21.21 6.64 12.19
N GLY A 82 20.37 7.39 11.48
CA GLY A 82 20.76 8.61 10.78
C GLY A 82 21.25 8.39 9.34
N GLY A 83 21.00 7.21 8.76
CA GLY A 83 21.38 6.86 7.41
C GLY A 83 22.58 5.91 7.33
N MET A 84 23.03 5.63 6.11
CA MET A 84 24.24 4.86 5.81
C MET A 84 24.82 5.28 4.45
N PRO A 85 26.12 5.08 4.18
CA PRO A 85 26.66 5.28 2.84
C PRO A 85 25.90 4.42 1.82
N GLY A 86 25.50 5.02 0.70
CA GLY A 86 24.78 4.31 -0.36
C GLY A 86 23.28 4.13 -0.11
N ILE A 87 22.68 4.78 0.89
CA ILE A 87 21.26 4.65 1.25
C ILE A 87 20.30 5.10 0.13
N GLU A 88 20.77 5.90 -0.83
CA GLU A 88 20.01 6.31 -2.01
C GLU A 88 19.63 5.11 -2.90
N ASN A 89 20.43 4.05 -2.91
CA ASN A 89 20.16 2.87 -3.74
C ASN A 89 18.93 2.08 -3.26
N PRO A 90 18.79 1.67 -1.98
CA PRO A 90 17.56 1.05 -1.51
C PRO A 90 16.36 1.99 -1.59
N ILE A 91 16.52 3.30 -1.38
CA ILE A 91 15.43 4.27 -1.57
C ILE A 91 14.94 4.26 -3.03
N ALA A 92 15.85 4.26 -4.01
CA ALA A 92 15.46 4.18 -5.43
C ALA A 92 14.69 2.89 -5.76
N VAL A 93 15.04 1.77 -5.13
CA VAL A 93 14.28 0.51 -5.27
C VAL A 93 12.89 0.64 -4.64
N MET A 94 12.75 1.26 -3.46
CA MET A 94 11.42 1.46 -2.83
C MET A 94 10.53 2.35 -3.70
N ARG A 95 11.08 3.43 -4.28
CA ARG A 95 10.33 4.29 -5.20
C ARG A 95 9.86 3.54 -6.46
N ALA A 96 10.67 2.63 -6.99
CA ALA A 96 10.25 1.79 -8.12
C ALA A 96 9.13 0.81 -7.72
N ASP A 97 9.21 0.21 -6.53
CA ASP A 97 8.11 -0.61 -6.00
C ASP A 97 6.83 0.23 -5.80
N HIS A 98 6.94 1.49 -5.35
CA HIS A 98 5.81 2.41 -5.20
C HIS A 98 5.12 2.71 -6.53
N ASP A 99 5.88 2.97 -7.60
CA ASP A 99 5.32 3.16 -8.94
C ASP A 99 4.53 1.93 -9.41
N GLU A 100 5.00 0.71 -9.07
CA GLU A 100 4.27 -0.53 -9.34
C GLU A 100 2.97 -0.61 -8.52
N HIS A 101 3.01 -0.27 -7.23
CA HIS A 101 1.81 -0.25 -6.37
C HIS A 101 0.77 0.79 -6.81
N ASP A 102 1.19 1.96 -7.29
CA ASP A 102 0.28 2.96 -7.87
C ASP A 102 -0.41 2.43 -9.14
N ALA A 103 0.32 1.68 -9.98
CA ALA A 103 -0.26 1.02 -11.14
C ALA A 103 -1.27 -0.07 -10.75
N GLU A 104 -1.01 -0.81 -9.68
CA GLU A 104 -1.95 -1.80 -9.13
C GLU A 104 -3.23 -1.14 -8.58
N ILE A 105 -3.12 0.01 -7.89
CA ILE A 105 -4.29 0.81 -7.46
C ILE A 105 -5.11 1.23 -8.68
N ALA A 106 -4.47 1.73 -9.73
CA ALA A 106 -5.15 2.12 -10.96
C ALA A 106 -5.91 0.93 -11.59
N GLU A 107 -5.33 -0.26 -11.57
CA GLU A 107 -5.97 -1.47 -12.06
C GLU A 107 -7.14 -1.92 -11.17
N ILE A 108 -7.04 -1.83 -9.84
CA ILE A 108 -8.18 -2.05 -8.94
C ILE A 108 -9.33 -1.11 -9.30
N ARG A 109 -9.03 0.19 -9.46
CA ARG A 109 -10.04 1.19 -9.84
C ARG A 109 -10.67 0.84 -11.20
N ARG A 110 -9.87 0.40 -12.18
CA ARG A 110 -10.38 -0.03 -13.49
C ARG A 110 -11.32 -1.24 -13.40
N LEU A 111 -10.92 -2.29 -12.69
CA LEU A 111 -11.70 -3.53 -12.52
C LEU A 111 -13.01 -3.32 -11.75
N THR A 112 -13.05 -2.29 -10.90
CA THR A 112 -14.19 -1.98 -10.03
C THR A 112 -15.05 -0.82 -10.53
N ALA A 113 -14.79 -0.33 -11.74
CA ALA A 113 -15.44 0.87 -12.28
C ALA A 113 -15.37 2.07 -11.31
N ASN A 114 -14.16 2.35 -10.80
CA ASN A 114 -13.87 3.32 -9.74
C ASN A 114 -14.65 3.04 -8.45
N LEU A 115 -14.67 1.78 -8.00
CA LEU A 115 -15.41 1.36 -6.81
C LEU A 115 -16.91 1.69 -6.87
N SER A 116 -17.49 1.72 -8.08
CA SER A 116 -18.92 1.98 -8.28
C SER A 116 -19.70 0.69 -8.12
N LEU A 117 -20.49 0.59 -7.05
CA LEU A 117 -21.34 -0.57 -6.82
C LEU A 117 -22.50 -0.60 -7.83
N PRO A 118 -22.84 -1.78 -8.39
CA PRO A 118 -24.05 -1.93 -9.17
C PRO A 118 -25.31 -1.86 -8.30
N ASP A 119 -26.43 -1.46 -8.88
CA ASP A 119 -27.73 -1.51 -8.21
C ASP A 119 -28.02 -2.91 -7.69
N GLY A 120 -28.41 -2.99 -6.42
CA GLY A 120 -28.73 -4.25 -5.74
C GLY A 120 -27.51 -5.12 -5.39
N ALA A 121 -26.29 -4.54 -5.38
CA ALA A 121 -25.09 -5.24 -4.93
C ALA A 121 -25.29 -5.95 -3.59
N CYS A 122 -24.82 -7.20 -3.48
CA CYS A 122 -24.92 -7.96 -2.24
C CYS A 122 -24.00 -7.38 -1.15
N ARG A 123 -24.28 -7.72 0.11
CA ARG A 123 -23.49 -7.22 1.26
C ARG A 123 -21.98 -7.52 1.14
N THR A 124 -21.62 -8.67 0.59
CA THR A 124 -20.20 -9.05 0.40
C THR A 124 -19.51 -8.15 -0.62
N TRP A 125 -20.19 -7.79 -1.71
CA TRP A 125 -19.67 -6.87 -2.72
C TRP A 125 -19.55 -5.44 -2.15
N THR A 126 -20.55 -4.98 -1.42
CA THR A 126 -20.48 -3.70 -0.70
C THR A 126 -19.29 -3.66 0.26
N ALA A 127 -19.13 -4.70 1.07
CA ALA A 127 -18.01 -4.79 2.02
C ALA A 127 -16.64 -4.85 1.32
N LEU A 128 -16.54 -5.53 0.17
CA LEU A 128 -15.33 -5.52 -0.65
C LEU A 128 -14.97 -4.10 -1.09
N TYR A 129 -15.92 -3.37 -1.68
CA TYR A 129 -15.62 -2.05 -2.24
C TYR A 129 -15.34 -1.00 -1.17
N GLN A 130 -16.01 -1.09 -0.01
CA GLN A 130 -15.69 -0.27 1.16
C GLN A 130 -14.27 -0.56 1.67
N GLY A 131 -13.90 -1.83 1.82
CA GLY A 131 -12.56 -2.19 2.26
C GLY A 131 -11.47 -1.82 1.24
N LEU A 132 -11.76 -1.91 -0.07
CA LEU A 132 -10.85 -1.43 -1.11
C LEU A 132 -10.67 0.10 -1.04
N ALA A 133 -11.76 0.84 -0.80
CA ALA A 133 -11.68 2.28 -0.64
C ALA A 133 -10.78 2.67 0.56
N GLU A 134 -10.94 1.96 1.69
CA GLU A 134 -10.09 2.15 2.87
C GLU A 134 -8.62 1.81 2.58
N PHE A 135 -8.36 0.65 1.97
CA PHE A 135 -6.99 0.22 1.62
C PHE A 135 -6.31 1.20 0.67
N ILE A 136 -7.01 1.65 -0.38
CA ILE A 136 -6.47 2.60 -1.35
C ILE A 136 -6.19 3.94 -0.67
N ALA A 137 -7.11 4.45 0.15
CA ALA A 137 -6.89 5.70 0.87
C ALA A 137 -5.69 5.60 1.83
N ASP A 138 -5.54 4.48 2.55
CA ASP A 138 -4.37 4.24 3.40
C ASP A 138 -3.07 4.21 2.59
N LEU A 139 -3.06 3.55 1.43
CA LEU A 139 -1.86 3.45 0.60
C LEU A 139 -1.49 4.76 -0.12
N GLU A 140 -2.51 5.52 -0.55
CA GLU A 140 -2.37 6.88 -1.12
C GLU A 140 -1.93 7.92 -0.06
N GLU A 141 -2.08 7.63 1.24
CA GLU A 141 -1.49 8.42 2.33
C GLU A 141 -0.07 7.93 2.69
N HIS A 142 0.12 6.62 2.71
CA HIS A 142 1.37 5.96 3.07
C HIS A 142 2.52 6.31 2.11
N ILE A 143 2.35 6.05 0.81
CA ILE A 143 3.44 6.21 -0.18
C ILE A 143 3.99 7.65 -0.19
N PRO A 144 3.16 8.72 -0.21
CA PRO A 144 3.68 10.08 -0.14
C PRO A 144 4.39 10.40 1.16
N LEU A 145 3.97 9.81 2.28
CA LEU A 145 4.64 10.01 3.57
C LEU A 145 6.09 9.50 3.52
N GLU A 146 6.33 8.44 2.76
CA GLU A 146 7.67 7.94 2.55
C GLU A 146 8.43 8.75 1.49
N ASN A 147 7.84 8.85 0.31
CA ASN A 147 8.46 9.46 -0.86
C ASN A 147 8.79 10.95 -0.66
N GLU A 148 7.91 11.68 0.00
CA GLU A 148 7.98 13.15 0.06
C GLU A 148 8.42 13.67 1.43
N VAL A 149 8.38 12.83 2.47
CA VAL A 149 8.73 13.25 3.83
C VAL A 149 9.90 12.43 4.39
N LEU A 150 9.79 11.10 4.41
CA LEU A 150 10.80 10.26 5.06
C LEU A 150 12.11 10.19 4.29
N PHE A 151 12.06 9.93 2.98
CA PHE A 151 13.23 9.67 2.15
C PHE A 151 14.07 10.91 1.79
N PRO A 152 13.49 12.08 1.44
CA PRO A 152 14.26 13.21 0.93
C PRO A 152 15.43 13.70 1.81
N PRO A 153 15.31 13.74 3.16
CA PRO A 153 16.45 14.13 4.01
C PRO A 153 17.69 13.24 3.85
N PHE A 154 17.51 11.95 3.52
CA PHE A 154 18.60 10.98 3.39
C PHE A 154 19.24 10.98 2.00
N GLU A 155 18.48 11.37 0.97
CA GLU A 155 18.98 11.52 -0.40
C GLU A 155 19.79 12.83 -0.57
N GLN A 156 19.43 13.89 0.17
CA GLN A 156 20.11 15.19 0.10
C GLN A 156 21.43 15.21 0.91
N ALA A 157 21.48 14.49 2.03
CA ALA A 157 22.69 14.39 2.85
C ALA A 157 23.85 13.71 2.11
N ALA A 158 23.57 12.72 1.25
CA ALA A 158 24.56 12.02 0.45
C ALA A 158 25.19 12.88 -0.67
N ARG A 159 24.56 14.00 -1.05
CA ARG A 159 25.09 14.93 -2.08
C ARG A 159 26.10 15.94 -1.53
N HIS A 160 26.23 16.05 -0.21
CA HIS A 160 27.06 17.06 0.46
C HIS A 160 28.17 16.46 1.34
N GLY A 161 28.29 15.13 1.38
CA GLY A 161 29.39 14.39 2.04
C GLY A 161 30.30 13.74 1.01
#